data_AF-A0A968X8D8-F1
#
_entry.id   AF-A0A968X8D8-F1
#
_cell.length_a   1.000
_cell.length_b   1.000
_cell.length_c   1.000
_cell.angle_alpha   90.00
_cell.angle_beta   90.00
_cell.angle_gamma   90.00
#
_symmetry.space_group_name_H-M   'P 1'
#
loop_
_entity.id
_entity.type
_entity.pdbx_description
1 polymer ?
#
loop_
_entity_poly.entity_id
_entity_poly.type
_entity_poly.pdbx_seq_one_letter_code
_entity_poly.pdbx_strand_id
1 'polypeptide(L)' 'MSKKTAKRVLSPAQLDELLAKLEARFEKHMNRHKGLEWDNVRAKLEAHPEKLWSLNEMEKTGGEPDVDWP' A
#
# COMPACT_ATOMS: atom_id res chain seq x y z
N MET A 1 -10.38 21.29 -6.83
CA MET A 1 -9.80 20.87 -8.12
C MET A 1 -10.13 19.40 -8.32
N SER A 2 -11.16 19.10 -9.11
CA SER A 2 -11.60 17.72 -9.37
C SER A 2 -10.78 17.11 -10.51
N LYS A 3 -10.26 15.89 -10.28
CA LYS A 3 -10.24 14.74 -11.21
C LYS A 3 -9.02 13.86 -10.92
N LYS A 4 -9.27 12.62 -10.47
CA LYS A 4 -8.87 11.39 -11.18
C LYS A 4 -9.31 10.15 -10.40
N THR A 5 -10.59 9.82 -10.51
CA THR A 5 -11.03 8.42 -10.56
C THR A 5 -10.52 7.81 -11.87
N ALA A 6 -9.22 7.53 -11.93
CA ALA A 6 -8.58 6.94 -13.09
C ALA A 6 -7.82 5.71 -12.60
N LYS A 7 -8.40 4.52 -12.85
CA LYS A 7 -7.80 3.18 -12.67
C LYS A 7 -6.75 3.15 -11.55
N ARG A 8 -7.18 2.79 -10.34
CA ARG A 8 -6.34 2.60 -9.13
C ARG A 8 -5.32 1.48 -9.34
N VAL A 9 -4.37 1.71 -10.24
CA VAL A 9 -3.34 0.78 -10.66
C VAL A 9 -2.04 1.56 -10.66
N LEU A 10 -1.17 1.22 -9.73
CA LEU A 10 0.15 1.82 -9.62
C LEU A 10 1.00 1.37 -10.82
N SER A 11 1.83 2.26 -11.35
CA SER A 11 2.85 1.86 -12.31
C SER A 11 3.82 0.87 -11.65
N PRO A 12 4.46 -0.05 -12.39
CA PRO A 12 5.39 -1.03 -11.82
C PRO A 12 6.46 -0.38 -10.94
N ALA A 13 7.05 0.73 -11.39
CA ALA A 13 8.04 1.49 -10.62
C ALA A 13 7.49 2.08 -9.31
N GLN A 14 6.23 2.55 -9.31
CA GLN A 14 5.59 3.08 -8.10
C GLN A 14 5.23 1.97 -7.11
N LEU A 15 4.83 0.82 -7.65
CA LEU A 15 4.50 -0.36 -6.88
C LEU A 15 5.75 -0.92 -6.21
N ASP A 16 6.88 -1.00 -6.93
CA ASP A 16 8.17 -1.44 -6.41
C ASP A 16 8.67 -0.53 -5.28
N GLU A 17 8.62 0.81 -5.48
CA GLU A 17 9.01 1.77 -4.44
C GLU A 17 8.12 1.66 -3.19
N LEU A 18 6.82 1.46 -3.38
CA LEU A 18 5.86 1.29 -2.28
C LEU A 18 6.08 -0.03 -1.55
N LEU A 19 6.30 -1.14 -2.27
CA LEU A 19 6.61 -2.44 -1.69
C LEU A 19 7.90 -2.36 -0.89
N ALA A 20 8.96 -1.74 -1.41
CA ALA A 20 10.22 -1.58 -0.67
C ALA A 20 10.03 -0.76 0.62
N LYS A 21 9.23 0.31 0.58
CA LYS A 21 8.88 1.10 1.78
C LYS A 21 8.08 0.29 2.79
N LEU A 22 7.08 -0.45 2.33
CA LEU A 22 6.24 -1.29 3.18
C LEU A 22 7.00 -2.46 3.78
N GLU A 23 7.88 -3.09 3.00
CA GLU A 23 8.78 -4.17 3.44
C GLU A 23 9.67 -3.69 4.58
N ALA A 24 10.39 -2.57 4.38
CA ALA A 24 11.25 -2.00 5.41
C ALA A 24 10.48 -1.63 6.68
N ARG A 25 9.25 -1.12 6.56
CA ARG A 25 8.37 -0.86 7.71
C ARG A 25 7.90 -2.16 8.36
N PHE A 26 7.50 -3.13 7.56
CA PHE A 26 7.00 -4.42 8.03
C PHE A 26 8.08 -5.17 8.79
N GLU A 27 9.31 -5.24 8.27
CA GLU A 27 10.46 -5.83 8.95
C GLU A 27 10.77 -5.12 10.28
N LYS A 28 10.73 -3.78 10.28
CA LYS A 28 10.91 -2.98 11.50
C LYS A 28 9.82 -3.22 12.56
N HIS A 29 8.60 -3.55 12.13
CA HIS A 29 7.45 -3.87 12.98
C HIS A 29 7.13 -5.37 13.07
N MET A 30 8.01 -6.24 12.56
CA MET A 30 7.78 -7.68 12.48
C MET A 30 7.68 -8.31 13.87
N ASN A 31 8.27 -7.65 14.88
CA ASN A 31 8.14 -8.00 16.28
C ASN A 31 6.68 -8.05 16.79
N ARG A 32 5.77 -7.26 16.20
CA ARG A 32 4.33 -7.27 16.51
C ARG A 32 3.54 -8.28 15.70
N HIS A 33 4.11 -8.77 14.61
CA HIS A 33 3.50 -9.70 13.67
C HIS A 33 4.21 -11.06 13.71
N LYS A 34 4.31 -11.66 14.91
CA LYS A 34 4.85 -13.02 15.05
C LYS A 34 3.95 -14.01 14.28
N GLY A 35 4.50 -14.61 13.23
CA GLY A 35 3.80 -15.57 12.36
C GLY A 35 3.19 -14.96 11.10
N LEU A 36 3.44 -13.69 10.81
CA LEU A 36 3.06 -13.08 9.54
C LEU A 36 4.32 -12.86 8.70
N GLU A 37 4.39 -13.48 7.54
CA GLU A 37 5.51 -13.32 6.60
C GLU A 37 5.20 -12.23 5.59
N TRP A 38 6.22 -11.43 5.28
CA TRP A 38 6.12 -10.37 4.26
C TRP A 38 5.65 -10.92 2.92
N ASP A 39 6.10 -12.12 2.54
CA ASP A 39 5.72 -12.79 1.30
C ASP A 39 4.19 -12.99 1.19
N ASN A 40 3.54 -13.38 2.29
CA ASN A 40 2.08 -13.56 2.35
C ASN A 40 1.34 -12.21 2.30
N VAL A 41 1.92 -11.15 2.89
CA VAL A 41 1.39 -9.78 2.79
C VAL A 41 1.51 -9.28 1.36
N ARG A 42 2.68 -9.45 0.75
CA ARG A 42 2.97 -9.08 -0.64
C ARG A 42 2.01 -9.79 -1.60
N ALA A 43 1.82 -11.10 -1.49
CA ALA A 43 0.88 -11.84 -2.33
C ALA A 43 -0.56 -11.30 -2.21
N LYS A 44 -1.00 -10.92 -1.01
CA LYS A 44 -2.31 -10.28 -0.79
C LYS A 44 -2.38 -8.87 -1.37
N LEU A 45 -1.30 -8.11 -1.31
CA LEU A 45 -1.21 -6.77 -1.90
C LEU A 45 -1.27 -6.86 -3.43
N GLU A 46 -0.49 -7.76 -4.04
CA GLU A 46 -0.49 -8.01 -5.49
C GLU A 46 -1.84 -8.54 -5.97
N ALA A 47 -2.53 -9.36 -5.16
CA ALA A 47 -3.90 -9.82 -5.45
C ALA A 47 -4.97 -8.71 -5.30
N HIS A 48 -4.69 -7.63 -4.58
CA HIS A 48 -5.62 -6.53 -4.31
C HIS A 48 -5.02 -5.16 -4.69
N PRO A 49 -4.87 -4.86 -6.00
CA PRO A 49 -4.28 -3.60 -6.47
C PRO A 49 -5.02 -2.34 -5.98
N GLU A 50 -6.32 -2.44 -5.70
CA GLU A 50 -7.14 -1.36 -5.11
C GLU A 50 -6.71 -0.97 -3.68
N LYS A 51 -6.27 -1.96 -2.87
CA LYS A 51 -5.79 -1.74 -1.51
C LYS A 51 -4.39 -1.16 -1.52
N LEU A 52 -3.52 -1.65 -2.42
CA LEU A 52 -2.19 -1.09 -2.67
C LEU A 52 -2.26 0.40 -3.02
N TRP A 53 -3.17 0.78 -3.92
CA TRP A 53 -3.36 2.17 -4.29
C TRP A 53 -3.77 3.04 -3.09
N SER A 54 -4.69 2.55 -2.26
CA SER A 54 -5.12 3.27 -1.05
C SER A 54 -3.97 3.41 -0.04
N LEU A 55 -3.17 2.35 0.14
CA LEU A 55 -1.99 2.36 1.00
C LEU A 55 -0.93 3.36 0.51
N ASN A 56 -0.72 3.43 -0.81
CA ASN A 56 0.18 4.39 -1.42
C ASN A 56 -0.23 5.83 -1.13
N GLU A 57 -1.53 6.12 -1.23
CA GLU A 57 -2.05 7.45 -0.95
C GLU A 57 -1.91 7.78 0.54
N MET A 58 -2.19 6.84 1.45
CA MET A 58 -1.95 7.02 2.89
C MET A 58 -0.48 7.32 3.20
N GLU A 59 0.45 6.64 2.53
CA GLU A 59 1.89 6.87 2.68
C GLU A 59 2.32 8.23 2.11
N LYS A 60 1.71 8.68 1.01
CA LYS A 60 1.99 9.98 0.39
C LYS A 60 1.41 11.15 1.16
N THR A 61 0.21 11.01 1.73
CA THR A 61 -0.46 12.08 2.48
C THR A 61 -0.11 12.08 3.95
N GLY A 62 0.69 11.12 4.43
CA GLY A 62 1.14 11.07 5.82
C GLY A 62 0.04 10.68 6.81
N GLY A 63 -1.06 10.06 6.35
CA GLY A 63 -2.09 9.51 7.23
C GLY A 63 -3.46 10.18 7.19
N GLU A 64 -3.70 11.17 6.33
CA GLU A 64 -5.05 11.65 6.04
C GLU A 64 -5.50 11.16 4.66
N PRO A 65 -6.23 10.03 4.62
CA PRO A 65 -6.88 9.59 3.41
C PRO A 65 -8.21 10.34 3.27
N ASP A 66 -8.25 11.32 2.37
CA ASP A 66 -9.50 11.92 1.89
C ASP A 66 -10.16 10.90 0.93
N VAL A 67 -10.71 9.83 1.51
CA VAL A 67 -11.53 8.84 0.82
C VAL A 67 -12.88 8.85 1.50
N ASP A 68 -13.80 9.58 0.89
CA ASP A 68 -15.23 9.43 1.05
C ASP A 68 -15.56 7.92 0.93
N TRP A 69 -15.84 7.30 2.08
CA TRP A 69 -16.12 5.88 2.24
C TRP A 69 -17.62 5.63 2.05
N PRO A 70 -18.04 4.84 1.04
CA PRO A 70 -19.21 3.99 1.13
C PRO A 70 -18.84 2.51 1.39
#